data_AF-A0A3N0VYQ7-F1
#
_entry.id   AF-A0A3N0VYQ7-F1
#
_cell.length_a   1.000
_cell.length_b   1.000
_cell.length_c   1.000
_cell.angle_alpha   90.00
_cell.angle_beta   90.00
_cell.angle_gamma   90.00
#
_symmetry.space_group_name_H-M   'P 1'
#
loop_
_entity.id
_entity.type
_entity.pdbx_description
1 polymer ?
#
loop_
_entity_poly.entity_id
_entity_poly.type
_entity_poly.pdbx_seq_one_letter_code
_entity_poly.pdbx_strand_id
1 'polypeptide(L)'
;MKLLESNEWKIIKQINIISKNSYAVDIAIGQIIYERDINDEYKYNDGSDEHRITKLINYPKQNCFPTDEIDDIILNSIRDKYPNSFITNYQIIFDSDSERILHFINRPKEEAYLEIRPDFSKIDLNTLYGQEIEIFRKKINIYQDFTLDSIKNQYFVGYCDYLRHKNLFNKLDTIKFY
;
A
#
# COMPACT_ATOMS: atom_id res chain seq x y z
N MET A 1 25.77 9.15 4.74
CA MET A 1 25.13 7.83 4.58
C MET A 1 25.48 6.97 5.78
N LYS A 2 24.57 6.87 6.73
CA LYS A 2 24.67 6.07 7.95
C LYS A 2 23.61 4.96 7.89
N LEU A 3 24.02 3.75 8.24
CA LEU A 3 23.11 2.62 8.41
C LEU A 3 22.22 2.89 9.64
N LEU A 4 20.91 2.73 9.46
CA LEU A 4 19.91 2.86 10.51
C LEU A 4 19.94 1.65 11.44
N GLU A 5 19.42 1.80 12.65
CA GLU A 5 19.24 0.67 13.56
C GLU A 5 18.19 -0.30 12.98
N SER A 6 18.31 -1.61 13.26
CA SER A 6 17.46 -2.62 12.61
C SER A 6 15.96 -2.46 12.87
N ASN A 7 15.59 -1.85 14.00
CA ASN A 7 14.20 -1.50 14.35
C ASN A 7 13.67 -0.28 13.57
N GLU A 8 14.55 0.49 12.91
CA GLU A 8 14.19 1.62 12.06
C GLU A 8 14.07 1.21 10.59
N TRP A 9 14.37 -0.05 10.25
CA TRP A 9 14.31 -0.52 8.87
C TRP A 9 12.86 -0.70 8.43
N LYS A 10 12.54 -0.15 7.25
CA LYS A 10 11.17 -0.14 6.73
C LYS A 10 11.11 -0.52 5.25
N ILE A 11 9.91 -0.93 4.84
CA ILE A 11 9.52 -1.08 3.45
C ILE A 11 8.49 -0.02 3.14
N ILE A 12 8.77 0.79 2.12
CA ILE A 12 7.83 1.75 1.57
C ILE A 12 7.10 1.12 0.42
N LYS A 13 5.78 1.22 0.46
CA LYS A 13 4.86 0.80 -0.59
C LYS A 13 4.35 2.04 -1.31
N GLN A 14 4.70 2.17 -2.58
CA GLN A 14 4.18 3.20 -3.47
C GLN A 14 3.18 2.55 -4.43
N ILE A 15 1.90 2.85 -4.26
CA ILE A 15 0.88 2.48 -5.24
C ILE A 15 0.83 3.57 -6.30
N ASN A 16 1.23 3.21 -7.52
CA ASN A 16 1.10 4.07 -8.69
C ASN A 16 -0.32 3.95 -9.22
N ILE A 17 -1.08 5.05 -9.17
CA ILE A 17 -2.43 5.11 -9.71
C ILE A 17 -2.34 5.35 -11.21
N ILE A 18 -2.80 4.37 -11.98
CA ILE A 18 -2.77 4.40 -13.44
C ILE A 18 -4.18 4.66 -13.97
N SER A 19 -4.32 5.64 -14.85
CA SER A 19 -5.55 5.93 -15.56
C SER A 19 -5.28 6.21 -17.03
N LYS A 20 -6.33 6.11 -17.83
CA LYS A 20 -6.25 6.39 -19.27
C LYS A 20 -6.44 7.88 -19.52
N ASN A 21 -5.55 8.46 -20.31
CA ASN A 21 -5.77 9.81 -20.83
C ASN A 21 -6.84 9.80 -21.95
N SER A 22 -7.10 10.99 -22.53
CA SER A 22 -8.04 11.18 -23.63
C SER A 22 -7.74 10.35 -24.89
N TYR A 23 -6.52 9.81 -25.01
CA TYR A 23 -6.06 8.97 -26.11
C TYR A 23 -6.03 7.47 -25.73
N ALA A 24 -6.66 7.08 -24.63
CA ALA A 24 -6.68 5.72 -24.10
C ALA A 24 -5.29 5.14 -23.73
N VAL A 25 -4.30 6.01 -23.52
CA VAL A 25 -2.95 5.64 -23.07
C VAL A 25 -2.90 5.69 -21.56
N ASP A 26 -2.34 4.63 -20.97
CA ASP A 26 -2.11 4.54 -19.53
C ASP A 26 -1.05 5.55 -19.08
N ILE A 27 -1.42 6.39 -18.13
CA ILE A 27 -0.57 7.40 -17.51
C ILE A 27 -0.64 7.28 -15.99
N ALA A 28 0.47 7.56 -15.32
CA ALA A 28 0.48 7.70 -13.87
C ALA A 28 -0.12 9.05 -13.48
N ILE A 29 -1.23 9.02 -12.73
CA ILE A 29 -1.96 10.23 -12.32
C ILE A 29 -1.79 10.58 -10.84
N GLY A 30 -1.17 9.69 -10.05
CA GLY A 30 -0.90 9.93 -8.65
C GLY A 30 -0.25 8.74 -7.97
N GLN A 31 0.18 8.94 -6.73
CA GLN A 31 0.87 7.94 -5.92
C GLN A 31 0.32 7.95 -4.49
N ILE A 32 -0.02 6.78 -3.96
CA ILE A 32 -0.33 6.59 -2.53
C ILE A 32 0.86 5.89 -1.88
N ILE A 33 1.28 6.36 -0.71
CA ILE A 33 2.52 5.92 -0.08
C ILE A 33 2.25 5.53 1.37
N TYR A 34 2.69 4.33 1.75
CA TYR A 34 2.61 3.85 3.12
C TYR A 34 3.82 3.02 3.52
N GLU A 35 4.04 2.90 4.82
CA GLU A 35 5.16 2.17 5.41
C GLU A 35 4.71 0.83 6.00
N ARG A 36 5.60 -0.16 5.88
CA ARG A 36 5.51 -1.43 6.60
C ARG A 36 6.82 -1.63 7.36
N ASP A 37 6.72 -1.94 8.65
CA ASP A 37 7.89 -2.32 9.44
C ASP A 37 8.36 -3.73 9.04
N ILE A 38 9.68 -3.92 8.98
CA ILE A 38 10.27 -5.24 8.73
C ILE A 38 10.23 -6.04 10.03
N ASN A 39 9.65 -7.24 9.97
CA ASN A 39 9.59 -8.16 11.10
C ASN A 39 9.62 -9.61 10.62
N ASP A 40 9.54 -10.58 11.55
CA ASP A 40 9.63 -11.99 11.21
C ASP A 40 8.50 -12.50 10.30
N GLU A 41 7.31 -11.91 10.38
CA GLU A 41 6.16 -12.22 9.53
C GLU A 41 6.21 -11.46 8.19
N TYR A 42 6.91 -10.32 8.14
CA TYR A 42 6.93 -9.39 7.02
C TYR A 42 8.37 -9.02 6.65
N LYS A 43 9.06 -9.96 5.99
CA LYS A 43 10.45 -9.82 5.53
C LYS A 43 10.62 -10.32 4.10
N TYR A 44 11.76 -9.97 3.50
CA TYR A 44 12.10 -10.35 2.13
C TYR A 44 12.01 -11.85 1.92
N ASN A 45 11.47 -12.23 0.77
CA ASN A 45 11.58 -13.58 0.29
C ASN A 45 13.02 -13.77 -0.21
N ASP A 46 13.77 -14.63 0.46
CA ASP A 46 15.07 -15.08 -0.01
C ASP A 46 14.85 -15.84 -1.32
N GLY A 47 14.91 -15.11 -2.43
CA GLY A 47 14.81 -15.70 -3.76
C GLY A 47 15.78 -16.86 -3.88
N SER A 48 15.33 -17.95 -4.51
CA SER A 48 16.13 -19.14 -4.80
C SER A 48 17.49 -18.78 -5.42
N ASP A 49 18.48 -19.65 -5.22
CA ASP A 49 19.92 -19.49 -5.50
C ASP A 49 20.30 -19.04 -6.93
N GLU A 50 19.92 -17.84 -7.36
CA GLU A 50 20.49 -17.21 -8.55
C GLU A 50 21.87 -16.59 -8.23
N HIS A 51 22.79 -16.72 -9.19
CA HIS A 51 24.20 -16.36 -9.10
C HIS A 51 24.49 -15.04 -8.37
N ARG A 52 25.47 -15.06 -7.45
CA ARG A 52 25.88 -13.93 -6.59
C ARG A 52 26.09 -12.58 -7.30
N ILE A 53 26.47 -12.59 -8.58
CA ILE A 53 26.77 -11.37 -9.35
C ILE A 53 25.48 -10.71 -9.86
N THR A 54 24.48 -11.48 -10.29
CA THR A 54 23.17 -10.93 -10.70
C THR A 54 22.35 -10.44 -9.51
N LYS A 55 22.59 -11.00 -8.30
CA LYS A 55 22.06 -10.47 -7.04
C LYS A 55 22.61 -9.09 -6.65
N LEU A 56 23.73 -8.60 -7.20
CA LEU A 56 24.28 -7.30 -6.81
C LEU A 56 23.79 -6.13 -7.69
N ILE A 57 23.35 -6.42 -8.91
CA ILE A 57 23.03 -5.38 -9.91
C ILE A 57 21.59 -4.87 -9.80
N ASN A 58 20.65 -5.73 -9.39
CA ASN A 58 19.20 -5.44 -9.44
C ASN A 58 18.49 -5.67 -8.09
N TYR A 59 19.20 -5.51 -6.97
CA TYR A 59 18.71 -5.89 -5.65
C TYR A 59 18.34 -4.70 -4.77
N PRO A 60 17.24 -4.78 -4.01
CA PRO A 60 16.25 -5.86 -4.03
C PRO A 60 15.34 -5.80 -5.27
N LYS A 61 15.15 -6.95 -5.95
CA LYS A 61 14.17 -7.05 -7.04
C LYS A 61 12.77 -6.85 -6.46
N GLN A 62 11.85 -6.24 -7.22
CA GLN A 62 10.49 -5.94 -6.74
C GLN A 62 9.73 -7.19 -6.25
N ASN A 63 9.98 -8.35 -6.86
CA ASN A 63 9.38 -9.63 -6.47
C ASN A 63 9.97 -10.26 -5.19
N CYS A 64 11.08 -9.73 -4.67
CA CYS A 64 11.66 -10.19 -3.41
C CYS A 64 11.00 -9.50 -2.19
N PHE A 65 10.27 -8.40 -2.40
CA PHE A 65 9.59 -7.71 -1.32
C PHE A 65 8.40 -8.53 -0.81
N PRO A 66 8.18 -8.57 0.51
CA PRO A 66 7.00 -9.19 1.09
C PRO A 66 5.73 -8.54 0.58
N THR A 67 4.67 -9.33 0.45
CA THR A 67 3.30 -8.87 0.18
C THR A 67 2.37 -9.74 1.00
N ASP A 68 1.42 -9.15 1.70
CA ASP A 68 0.42 -9.85 2.50
C ASP A 68 -1.02 -9.41 2.17
N GLU A 69 -1.98 -10.02 2.88
CA GLU A 69 -3.41 -9.73 2.70
C GLU A 69 -3.75 -8.24 2.83
N ILE A 70 -3.03 -7.49 3.67
CA ILE A 70 -3.27 -6.05 3.84
C ILE A 70 -2.84 -5.28 2.60
N ASP A 71 -1.65 -5.57 2.08
CA ASP A 71 -1.15 -4.91 0.86
C ASP A 71 -2.08 -5.19 -0.33
N ASP A 72 -2.56 -6.43 -0.44
CA ASP A 72 -3.50 -6.85 -1.48
C ASP A 72 -4.85 -6.13 -1.36
N ILE A 73 -5.42 -6.02 -0.15
CA ILE A 73 -6.67 -5.29 0.07
C ILE A 73 -6.53 -3.82 -0.31
N ILE A 74 -5.44 -3.16 0.11
CA ILE A 74 -5.20 -1.75 -0.22
C ILE A 74 -5.10 -1.60 -1.75
N LEU A 75 -4.26 -2.41 -2.41
CA LEU A 75 -4.08 -2.33 -3.86
C LEU A 75 -5.38 -2.63 -4.62
N ASN A 76 -6.12 -3.65 -4.22
CA ASN A 76 -7.36 -4.03 -4.90
C ASN A 76 -8.45 -2.96 -4.71
N SER A 77 -8.55 -2.35 -3.53
CA SER A 77 -9.48 -1.22 -3.31
C SER A 77 -9.24 -0.04 -4.26
N ILE A 78 -8.00 0.15 -4.71
CA ILE A 78 -7.62 1.16 -5.68
C ILE A 78 -7.88 0.65 -7.10
N ARG A 79 -7.57 -0.61 -7.39
CA ARG A 79 -7.80 -1.25 -8.70
C ARG A 79 -9.26 -1.34 -9.09
N ASP A 80 -10.18 -1.40 -8.14
CA ASP A 80 -11.62 -1.33 -8.42
C ASP A 80 -12.00 -0.08 -9.21
N LYS A 81 -11.27 1.02 -9.03
CA LYS A 81 -11.41 2.25 -9.82
C LYS A 81 -10.34 2.43 -10.89
N TYR A 82 -9.13 1.96 -10.62
CA TYR A 82 -7.95 2.15 -11.45
C TYR A 82 -7.24 0.82 -11.73
N PRO A 83 -7.80 -0.04 -12.61
CA PRO A 83 -7.42 -1.45 -12.73
C PRO A 83 -5.94 -1.72 -13.01
N ASN A 84 -5.27 -0.82 -13.72
CA ASN A 84 -3.87 -0.98 -14.13
C ASN A 84 -2.88 -0.47 -13.06
N SER A 85 -3.36 -0.05 -11.89
CA SER A 85 -2.51 0.41 -10.78
C SER A 85 -1.64 -0.71 -10.23
N PHE A 86 -0.45 -0.36 -9.74
CA PHE A 86 0.54 -1.34 -9.26
C PHE A 86 1.41 -0.78 -8.13
N ILE A 87 1.96 -1.68 -7.31
CA ILE A 87 2.90 -1.34 -6.24
C ILE A 87 4.32 -1.31 -6.77
N THR A 88 5.07 -0.29 -6.35
CA THR A 88 6.53 -0.28 -6.34
C THR A 88 7.01 -0.18 -4.91
N ASN A 89 7.98 -1.00 -4.54
CA ASN A 89 8.52 -1.11 -3.20
C ASN A 89 9.89 -0.44 -3.12
N TYR A 90 10.16 0.21 -1.99
CA TYR A 90 11.48 0.74 -1.65
C TYR A 90 11.87 0.27 -0.25
N GLN A 91 13.16 0.11 -0.03
CA GLN A 91 13.71 -0.24 1.27
C GLN A 91 14.32 1.00 1.90
N ILE A 92 14.12 1.17 3.21
CA ILE A 92 14.76 2.20 4.02
C ILE A 92 15.69 1.50 4.99
N ILE A 93 17.00 1.57 4.73
CA ILE A 93 18.05 1.04 5.63
C ILE A 93 19.10 2.11 5.95
N PHE A 94 19.27 3.09 5.06
CA PHE A 94 20.18 4.22 5.26
C PHE A 94 19.39 5.52 5.48
N ASP A 95 20.00 6.45 6.19
CA ASP A 95 19.50 7.83 6.33
C ASP A 95 19.18 8.50 4.98
N SER A 96 20.02 8.30 3.96
CA SER A 96 19.79 8.81 2.60
C SER A 96 18.55 8.22 1.92
N ASP A 97 18.12 7.01 2.32
CA ASP A 97 16.89 6.43 1.77
C ASP A 97 15.66 7.20 2.27
N SER A 98 15.72 7.75 3.49
CA SER A 98 14.65 8.58 4.03
C SER A 98 14.49 9.89 3.26
N GLU A 99 15.61 10.49 2.80
CA GLU A 99 15.57 11.68 1.95
C GLU A 99 14.84 11.42 0.62
N ARG A 100 14.98 10.22 0.06
CA ARG A 100 14.24 9.81 -1.15
C ARG A 100 12.73 9.82 -0.93
N ILE A 101 12.26 9.42 0.25
CA ILE A 101 10.82 9.43 0.57
C ILE A 101 10.29 10.85 0.70
N LEU A 102 11.09 11.78 1.24
CA LEU A 102 10.74 13.20 1.26
C LEU A 102 10.43 13.73 -0.15
N HIS A 103 11.13 13.28 -1.18
CA HIS A 103 10.83 13.68 -2.57
C HIS A 103 9.47 13.19 -3.09
N PHE A 104 8.96 12.08 -2.56
CA PHE A 104 7.63 11.62 -2.93
C PHE A 104 6.54 12.37 -2.17
N ILE A 105 6.74 12.62 -0.88
CA ILE A 105 5.71 13.22 -0.02
C ILE A 105 5.71 14.76 -0.02
N ASN A 106 6.76 15.42 -0.52
CA ASN A 106 6.81 16.87 -0.69
C ASN A 106 6.13 17.37 -1.98
N ARG A 107 5.32 16.53 -2.61
CA ARG A 107 4.55 16.87 -3.81
C ARG A 107 3.17 17.44 -3.44
N PRO A 108 2.53 18.21 -4.33
CA PRO A 108 1.11 18.50 -4.22
C PRO A 108 0.31 17.22 -3.94
N LYS A 109 -0.69 17.33 -3.06
CA LYS A 109 -1.47 16.17 -2.62
C LYS A 109 -2.95 16.47 -2.51
N GLU A 110 -3.76 15.46 -2.80
CA GLU A 110 -5.20 15.46 -2.63
C GLU A 110 -5.59 14.46 -1.52
N GLU A 111 -6.51 14.86 -0.64
CA GLU A 111 -7.04 13.96 0.39
C GLU A 111 -8.00 12.94 -0.23
N ALA A 112 -7.85 11.68 0.17
CA ALA A 112 -8.74 10.59 -0.17
C ALA A 112 -9.05 9.75 1.08
N TYR A 113 -10.02 8.85 0.95
CA TYR A 113 -10.39 7.93 2.01
C TYR A 113 -10.19 6.48 1.57
N LEU A 114 -9.61 5.68 2.45
CA LEU A 114 -9.58 4.24 2.37
C LEU A 114 -10.54 3.68 3.42
N GLU A 115 -11.50 2.89 2.99
CA GLU A 115 -12.41 2.16 3.86
C GLU A 115 -12.27 0.66 3.62
N ILE A 116 -12.16 -0.12 4.69
CA ILE A 116 -12.10 -1.58 4.59
C ILE A 116 -13.26 -2.14 5.41
N ARG A 117 -14.07 -2.96 4.74
CA ARG A 117 -15.30 -3.54 5.28
C ARG A 117 -15.17 -5.06 5.39
N PRO A 118 -15.78 -5.69 6.40
CA PRO A 118 -15.94 -7.14 6.39
C PRO A 118 -16.88 -7.59 5.25
N ASP A 119 -16.53 -8.68 4.59
CA ASP A 119 -17.39 -9.38 3.63
C ASP A 119 -18.27 -10.40 4.35
N PHE A 120 -19.58 -10.30 4.11
CA PHE A 120 -20.61 -11.16 4.70
C PHE A 120 -21.11 -12.25 3.75
N SER A 121 -20.54 -12.37 2.55
CA SER A 121 -20.97 -13.33 1.53
C SER A 121 -21.06 -14.78 2.02
N LYS A 122 -20.25 -15.13 3.05
CA LYS A 122 -20.18 -16.47 3.66
C LYS A 122 -20.77 -16.55 5.07
N ILE A 123 -21.47 -15.51 5.52
CA ILE A 123 -21.99 -15.41 6.88
C ILE A 123 -23.52 -15.50 6.87
N ASP A 124 -24.09 -16.24 7.83
CA ASP A 124 -25.54 -16.20 8.06
C ASP A 124 -25.91 -14.84 8.66
N LEU A 125 -26.58 -14.00 7.86
CA LEU A 125 -26.95 -12.63 8.25
C LEU A 125 -27.84 -12.57 9.49
N ASN A 126 -28.59 -13.64 9.82
CA ASN A 126 -29.38 -13.69 11.05
C ASN A 126 -28.50 -13.61 12.30
N THR A 127 -27.26 -14.10 12.21
CA THR A 127 -26.30 -14.05 13.32
C THR A 127 -25.80 -12.64 13.61
N LEU A 128 -25.99 -11.70 12.67
CA LEU A 128 -25.53 -10.31 12.78
C LEU A 128 -26.61 -9.37 13.36
N TYR A 129 -27.82 -9.87 13.62
CA TYR A 129 -28.92 -9.03 14.09
C TYR A 129 -28.57 -8.38 15.45
N GLY A 130 -28.64 -7.04 15.48
CA GLY A 130 -28.33 -6.24 16.67
C GLY A 130 -26.84 -6.13 17.00
N GLN A 131 -25.94 -6.64 16.15
CA GLN A 131 -24.49 -6.50 16.35
C GLN A 131 -23.97 -5.19 15.76
N GLU A 132 -23.06 -4.53 16.49
CA GLU A 132 -22.27 -3.44 15.95
C GLU A 132 -21.13 -4.02 15.10
N ILE A 133 -21.08 -3.58 13.84
CA ILE A 133 -20.07 -4.03 12.88
C ILE A 133 -19.08 -2.89 12.70
N GLU A 134 -17.84 -3.17 13.07
CA GLU A 134 -16.74 -2.24 12.90
C GLU A 134 -16.33 -2.14 11.43
N ILE A 135 -15.96 -0.94 11.01
CA ILE A 135 -15.39 -0.66 9.70
C ILE A 135 -14.10 0.12 9.89
N PHE A 136 -13.07 -0.22 9.15
CA PHE A 136 -11.83 0.54 9.14
C PHE A 136 -11.98 1.72 8.18
N ARG A 137 -11.61 2.92 8.63
CA ARG A 137 -11.56 4.13 7.79
C ARG A 137 -10.29 4.91 8.06
N LYS A 138 -9.56 5.25 7.01
CA LYS A 138 -8.35 6.06 7.08
C LYS A 138 -8.36 7.14 6.03
N LYS A 139 -8.00 8.36 6.43
CA LYS A 139 -7.63 9.41 5.49
C LYS A 139 -6.24 9.09 4.94
N ILE A 140 -6.10 9.16 3.62
CA ILE A 140 -4.83 8.94 2.91
C ILE A 140 -4.59 10.10 1.95
N ASN A 141 -3.34 10.29 1.54
CA ASN A 141 -3.00 11.29 0.53
C ASN A 141 -2.67 10.63 -0.81
N ILE A 142 -3.09 11.28 -1.89
CA ILE A 142 -2.63 10.97 -3.25
C ILE A 142 -1.68 12.08 -3.68
N TYR A 143 -0.40 11.74 -3.84
CA TYR A 143 0.67 12.63 -4.26
C TYR A 143 0.76 12.71 -5.79
N GLN A 144 0.88 13.92 -6.35
CA GLN A 144 0.93 14.13 -7.80
C GLN A 144 1.75 15.38 -8.17
N ASP A 145 2.29 15.40 -9.38
CA ASP A 145 3.08 16.54 -9.86
C ASP A 145 2.20 17.69 -10.40
N PHE A 146 0.95 17.41 -10.78
CA PHE A 146 -0.03 18.38 -11.29
C PHE A 146 -1.41 18.06 -10.75
N THR A 147 -2.23 19.07 -10.43
CA THR A 147 -3.59 18.84 -9.96
C THR A 147 -4.50 18.32 -11.07
N LEU A 148 -4.90 17.05 -10.97
CA LEU A 148 -5.89 16.44 -11.87
C LEU A 148 -7.24 16.27 -11.16
N ASP A 149 -8.32 16.69 -11.82
CA ASP A 149 -9.68 16.49 -11.30
C ASP A 149 -10.02 15.01 -11.11
N SER A 150 -9.37 14.12 -11.88
CA SER A 150 -9.58 12.67 -11.81
C SER A 150 -9.18 12.04 -10.46
N ILE A 151 -8.45 12.74 -9.60
CA ILE A 151 -8.04 12.23 -8.27
C ILE A 151 -8.62 13.04 -7.10
N LYS A 152 -9.49 14.02 -7.35
CA LYS A 152 -10.14 14.76 -6.28
C LYS A 152 -11.21 13.90 -5.59
N ASN A 153 -11.32 14.05 -4.27
CA ASN A 153 -12.36 13.43 -3.45
C ASN A 153 -12.48 11.90 -3.64
N GLN A 154 -11.34 11.22 -3.75
CA GLN A 154 -11.36 9.77 -3.96
C GLN A 154 -11.74 9.02 -2.70
N TYR A 155 -12.48 7.93 -2.92
CA TYR A 155 -12.96 7.03 -1.88
C TYR A 155 -12.76 5.58 -2.33
N PHE A 156 -11.87 4.85 -1.69
CA PHE A 156 -11.50 3.48 -2.02
C PHE A 156 -12.13 2.52 -1.00
N VAL A 157 -12.71 1.43 -1.49
CA VAL A 157 -13.38 0.44 -0.65
C VAL A 157 -12.73 -0.92 -0.87
N GLY A 158 -12.18 -1.48 0.20
CA GLY A 158 -11.67 -2.84 0.24
C GLY A 158 -12.59 -3.75 1.07
N TYR A 159 -12.45 -5.05 0.86
CA TYR A 159 -13.18 -6.06 1.61
C TYR A 159 -12.22 -7.04 2.28
N CYS A 160 -12.57 -7.50 3.48
CA CYS A 160 -11.79 -8.47 4.26
C CYS A 160 -12.68 -9.57 4.83
N ASP A 161 -12.07 -10.66 5.28
CA ASP A 161 -12.80 -11.76 5.93
C ASP A 161 -13.46 -11.31 7.25
N TYR A 162 -14.79 -11.49 7.37
CA TYR A 162 -15.53 -11.14 8.59
C TYR A 162 -15.03 -11.86 9.85
N LEU A 163 -14.51 -13.07 9.79
CA LEU A 163 -14.02 -13.75 10.99
C LEU A 163 -12.68 -13.19 11.48
N ARG A 164 -11.94 -12.50 10.60
CA ARG A 164 -10.57 -12.00 10.87
C ARG A 164 -10.45 -10.46 10.88
N HIS A 165 -11.53 -9.74 10.56
CA HIS A 165 -11.52 -8.28 10.37
C HIS A 165 -10.89 -7.50 11.55
N LYS A 166 -11.19 -7.85 12.81
CA LYS A 166 -10.66 -7.12 13.97
C LYS A 166 -9.13 -7.16 14.07
N ASN A 167 -8.53 -8.34 13.84
CA ASN A 167 -7.07 -8.46 13.84
C ASN A 167 -6.48 -7.66 12.67
N LEU A 168 -7.09 -7.76 11.49
CA LEU A 168 -6.67 -7.03 10.31
C LEU A 168 -6.76 -5.51 10.50
N PHE A 169 -7.81 -5.00 11.15
CA PHE A 169 -7.97 -3.58 11.47
C PHE A 169 -6.89 -3.09 12.44
N ASN A 170 -6.59 -3.86 13.48
CA ASN A 170 -5.49 -3.54 14.38
C ASN A 170 -4.14 -3.45 13.64
N LYS A 171 -3.89 -4.35 12.68
CA LYS A 171 -2.67 -4.32 11.85
C LYS A 171 -2.67 -3.14 10.86
N LEU A 172 -3.82 -2.77 10.30
CA LEU A 172 -3.96 -1.60 9.43
C LEU A 172 -3.70 -0.29 10.20
N ASP A 173 -4.09 -0.21 11.46
CA ASP A 173 -3.90 1.00 12.27
C ASP A 173 -2.43 1.29 12.59
N THR A 174 -1.57 0.28 12.58
CA THR A 174 -0.12 0.46 12.73
C THR A 174 0.54 0.97 11.45
N ILE A 175 -0.14 0.84 10.30
CA ILE A 175 0.40 1.31 9.01
C ILE A 175 0.34 2.82 8.95
N LYS A 176 1.52 3.41 8.74
CA LYS A 176 1.65 4.84 8.48
C LYS A 176 1.45 5.12 7.01
N PHE A 177 0.33 5.76 6.69
CA PHE A 177 0.12 6.43 5.40
C PHE A 177 0.73 7.83 5.47
N TYR A 178 1.43 8.22 4.41
CA TYR A 178 1.98 9.55 4.27
C TYR A 178 0.95 10.55 3.79
#